data_AF-A0A973HHI6-F1
#
_entry.id   AF-A0A973HHI6-F1
#
_cell.length_a   1.000
_cell.length_b   1.000
_cell.length_c   1.000
_cell.angle_alpha   90.00
_cell.angle_beta   90.00
_cell.angle_gamma   90.00
#
_symmetry.space_group_name_H-M   'P 1'
#
loop_
_entity.id
_entity.type
_entity.pdbx_description
1 polymer ?
#
loop_
_entity_poly.entity_id
_entity_poly.type
_entity_poly.pdbx_seq_one_letter_code
_entity_poly.pdbx_strand_id
1 'polypeptide(L)'
;MNSSLFNNSLALSSEDLLTTQATVHNLSQAKVNQDYVIKGVDAGEPEIANFLFTLGCFKGETITLISILSESYVISIKDARYSIGSDLAQAVLI
;
A
#
# COMPACT_ATOMS: atom_id res chain seq x y z
N MET A 1 -15.72 56.76 -7.91
CA MET A 1 -17.12 56.43 -8.19
C MET A 1 -17.09 55.31 -9.24
N ASN A 2 -17.52 54.06 -9.07
CA ASN A 2 -18.29 53.33 -8.07
C ASN A 2 -17.82 51.86 -8.28
N SER A 3 -17.17 51.24 -7.29
CA SER A 3 -17.78 50.33 -6.30
C SER A 3 -18.31 49.01 -6.90
N SER A 4 -17.49 47.97 -6.72
CA SER A 4 -17.85 46.65 -6.15
C SER A 4 -19.24 46.07 -6.43
N LEU A 5 -19.27 44.86 -7.01
CA LEU A 5 -20.04 43.72 -6.48
C LEU A 5 -19.29 42.43 -6.89
N PHE A 6 -18.41 41.86 -6.05
CA PHE A 6 -18.68 40.93 -4.94
C PHE A 6 -19.43 39.65 -5.33
N ASN A 7 -18.72 38.53 -5.10
CA ASN A 7 -19.20 37.19 -4.72
C ASN A 7 -20.08 36.44 -5.75
N ASN A 8 -20.01 35.13 -5.94
CA ASN A 8 -19.56 33.94 -5.21
C ASN A 8 -19.59 32.82 -6.31
N SER A 9 -18.84 31.73 -6.33
CA SER A 9 -18.34 30.87 -5.27
C SER A 9 -17.40 29.83 -5.87
N LEU A 10 -16.29 29.59 -5.18
CA LEU A 10 -15.68 28.28 -4.91
C LEU A 10 -16.12 27.09 -5.77
N ALA A 11 -15.21 26.63 -6.61
CA ALA A 11 -14.90 25.20 -6.71
C ALA A 11 -13.37 25.07 -6.61
N LEU A 12 -12.91 24.62 -5.43
CA LEU A 12 -11.62 23.99 -5.10
C LEU A 12 -10.45 24.29 -6.05
N SER A 13 -9.49 25.16 -5.74
CA SER A 13 -8.34 24.94 -4.84
C SER A 13 -7.95 23.47 -4.61
N SER A 14 -6.70 23.16 -4.98
CA SER A 14 -5.89 22.00 -4.55
C SER A 14 -6.29 20.68 -5.23
N GLU A 15 -5.46 20.02 -6.03
CA GLU A 15 -4.12 19.58 -5.64
C GLU A 15 -3.05 19.91 -6.70
N ASP A 16 -2.10 20.70 -6.24
CA ASP A 16 -0.90 21.14 -6.93
C ASP A 16 0.03 20.00 -7.35
N LEU A 17 0.69 20.24 -8.50
CA LEU A 17 2.12 20.05 -8.72
C LEU A 17 2.84 18.94 -7.91
N LEU A 18 3.12 17.82 -8.57
CA LEU A 18 4.44 17.16 -8.62
C LEU A 18 5.40 17.50 -7.45
N THR A 19 5.38 16.75 -6.34
CA THR A 19 6.52 16.62 -5.41
C THR A 19 6.42 15.33 -4.61
N THR A 20 7.33 14.40 -4.91
CA THR A 20 8.00 13.46 -3.99
C THR A 20 7.54 13.48 -2.53
N GLN A 21 6.60 12.61 -2.12
CA GLN A 21 6.45 12.20 -0.70
C GLN A 21 5.52 10.98 -0.55
N ALA A 22 6.14 9.80 -0.36
CA ALA A 22 5.55 8.57 0.18
C ALA A 22 4.28 8.02 -0.50
N THR A 23 4.42 7.47 -1.71
CA THR A 23 3.47 6.45 -2.16
C THR A 23 3.71 5.19 -1.34
N VAL A 24 2.97 5.07 -0.24
CA VAL A 24 2.85 3.82 0.51
C VAL A 24 2.14 2.83 -0.43
N HIS A 25 2.90 2.20 -1.32
CA HIS A 25 2.35 1.15 -2.18
C HIS A 25 2.15 -0.05 -1.27
N ASN A 26 0.89 -0.32 -0.96
CA ASN A 26 0.56 -1.54 -0.24
C ASN A 26 0.56 -2.70 -1.23
N LEU A 27 0.76 -3.90 -0.71
CA LEU A 27 0.67 -5.11 -1.51
C LEU A 27 -0.73 -5.31 -2.12
N SER A 28 -1.77 -4.68 -1.56
CA SER A 28 -3.12 -4.68 -2.12
C SER A 28 -3.25 -4.05 -3.51
N GLN A 29 -2.38 -3.09 -3.85
CA GLN A 29 -2.33 -2.41 -5.15
C GLN A 29 -1.21 -2.95 -6.06
N ALA A 30 -0.50 -3.98 -5.61
CA ALA A 30 0.58 -4.61 -6.36
C ALA A 30 0.06 -5.35 -7.60
N LYS A 31 0.88 -5.42 -8.64
CA LYS A 31 0.59 -6.24 -9.83
C LYS A 31 1.02 -7.68 -9.59
N VAL A 32 0.18 -8.61 -10.03
CA VAL A 32 0.51 -10.04 -10.04
C VAL A 32 1.67 -10.33 -11.00
N ASN A 33 2.44 -11.39 -10.71
CA ASN A 33 3.67 -11.79 -11.38
C ASN A 33 4.75 -10.70 -11.40
N GLN A 34 4.81 -9.87 -10.36
CA GLN A 34 5.85 -8.87 -10.20
C GLN A 34 6.50 -8.96 -8.82
N ASP A 35 7.82 -8.76 -8.82
CA ASP A 35 8.65 -8.74 -7.62
C ASP A 35 8.70 -7.34 -7.03
N TYR A 36 8.53 -7.26 -5.73
CA TYR A 36 8.55 -6.04 -4.96
C TYR A 36 9.47 -6.19 -3.76
N VAL A 37 10.01 -5.08 -3.26
CA VAL A 37 10.86 -5.07 -2.07
C VAL A 37 10.06 -4.51 -0.91
N ILE A 38 9.93 -5.30 0.16
CA ILE A 38 9.20 -4.87 1.35
C ILE A 38 9.96 -3.71 2.00
N LYS A 39 9.34 -2.53 2.07
CA LYS A 39 9.86 -1.37 2.79
C LYS A 39 9.56 -1.42 4.28
N GLY A 40 8.49 -2.10 4.65
CA GLY A 40 8.06 -2.28 6.03
C GLY A 40 6.75 -3.05 6.10
N VAL A 41 6.33 -3.36 7.31
CA VAL A 41 5.04 -3.97 7.60
C VAL A 41 4.42 -3.13 8.71
N ASP A 42 3.29 -2.51 8.42
CA ASP A 42 2.47 -1.76 9.36
C ASP A 42 1.16 -2.52 9.61
N ALA A 43 1.31 -3.61 10.37
CA ALA A 43 0.17 -4.35 10.88
C ALA A 43 -0.12 -3.81 12.28
N GLY A 44 -1.18 -3.01 12.42
CA GLY A 44 -1.49 -2.28 13.66
C GLY A 44 -1.56 -3.14 14.94
N GLU A 45 -1.73 -4.45 14.81
CA GLU A 45 -1.66 -5.41 15.91
C GLU A 45 -0.33 -6.19 15.92
N PRO A 46 0.33 -6.32 17.09
CA PRO A 46 1.62 -7.01 17.19
C PRO A 46 1.55 -8.50 16.84
N GLU A 47 0.39 -9.13 17.02
CA GLU A 47 0.16 -10.54 16.63
C GLU A 47 0.25 -10.72 15.11
N ILE A 48 -0.33 -9.78 14.36
CA ILE A 48 -0.29 -9.79 12.89
C ILE A 48 1.12 -9.54 12.38
N ALA A 49 1.82 -8.56 12.98
CA ALA A 49 3.22 -8.30 12.65
C ALA A 49 4.09 -9.54 12.91
N ASN A 50 3.93 -10.21 14.06
CA ASN A 50 4.64 -11.46 14.38
C ASN A 50 4.33 -12.59 13.41
N PHE A 51 3.08 -12.72 12.98
CA PHE A 51 2.69 -13.69 11.96
C PHE A 51 3.44 -13.42 10.66
N LEU A 52 3.41 -12.19 10.15
CA LEU A 52 4.13 -11.79 8.94
C LEU A 52 5.64 -11.98 9.08
N PHE A 53 6.23 -11.69 10.24
CA PHE A 53 7.63 -12.00 10.52
C PHE A 53 7.92 -13.50 10.50
N THR A 54 7.02 -14.34 11.02
CA THR A 54 7.16 -15.80 10.96
C THR A 54 7.10 -16.31 9.52
N LEU A 55 6.37 -15.64 8.62
CA LEU A 55 6.36 -15.95 7.18
C LEU A 55 7.62 -15.47 6.45
N GLY A 56 8.45 -14.64 7.08
CA GLY A 56 9.61 -14.01 6.46
C GLY A 56 9.31 -12.68 5.77
N CYS A 57 8.16 -12.06 6.04
CA CYS A 57 7.80 -10.73 5.59
C CYS A 57 8.58 -9.68 6.42
N PHE A 58 9.84 -9.44 6.06
CA PHE A 58 10.71 -8.46 6.70
C PHE A 58 11.06 -7.32 5.74
N LYS A 59 11.38 -6.16 6.32
CA LYS A 59 11.95 -5.05 5.56
C LYS A 59 13.23 -5.46 4.86
N GLY A 60 13.31 -5.22 3.56
CA GLY A 60 14.44 -5.57 2.70
C GLY A 60 14.33 -6.94 2.03
N GLU A 61 13.27 -7.69 2.31
CA GLU A 61 12.98 -8.95 1.61
C GLU A 61 12.24 -8.70 0.31
N THR A 62 12.47 -9.58 -0.67
CA THR A 62 11.74 -9.58 -1.93
C THR A 62 10.49 -10.43 -1.79
N ILE A 63 9.36 -9.86 -2.17
CA ILE A 63 8.06 -10.49 -2.21
C ILE A 63 7.54 -10.47 -3.64
N THR A 64 7.07 -11.62 -4.12
CA THR A 64 6.44 -11.74 -5.42
C THR A 64 4.95 -11.92 -5.23
N LEU A 65 4.13 -11.04 -5.79
CA LEU A 65 2.70 -11.28 -5.81
C LEU A 65 2.40 -12.30 -6.91
N ILE A 66 1.97 -13.51 -6.55
CA ILE A 66 1.67 -14.57 -7.51
C ILE A 66 0.29 -14.35 -8.14
N SER A 67 -0.73 -14.13 -7.30
CA SER A 67 -2.11 -13.98 -7.76
C SER A 67 -2.98 -13.31 -6.70
N ILE A 68 -4.09 -12.70 -7.12
CA ILE A 68 -5.11 -12.17 -6.22
C ILE A 68 -6.42 -12.91 -6.53
N LEU A 69 -6.95 -13.62 -5.55
CA LEU A 69 -8.22 -14.32 -5.62
C LEU A 69 -9.24 -13.59 -4.74
N SER A 70 -10.02 -12.70 -5.35
CA SER A 70 -11.02 -11.85 -4.68
C SER A 70 -10.40 -11.05 -3.53
N GLU A 71 -10.51 -11.51 -2.28
CA GLU A 71 -9.96 -10.86 -1.09
C GLU A 71 -8.71 -11.55 -0.52
N SER A 72 -8.21 -12.58 -1.20
CA SER A 72 -7.03 -13.34 -0.82
C SER A 72 -5.88 -13.05 -1.79
N TYR A 73 -4.74 -12.65 -1.24
CA TYR A 73 -3.52 -12.31 -1.95
C TYR A 73 -2.52 -13.44 -1.77
N VAL A 74 -2.17 -14.09 -2.87
CA VAL A 74 -1.15 -15.14 -2.90
C VAL A 74 0.19 -14.50 -3.18
N ILE A 75 1.05 -14.50 -2.18
CA ILE A 75 2.40 -13.94 -2.22
C ILE A 75 3.43 -15.06 -2.12
N SER A 76 4.62 -14.81 -2.65
CA SER A 76 5.78 -15.69 -2.54
C SER A 76 6.92 -14.92 -1.92
N ILE A 77 7.45 -15.42 -0.80
CA ILE A 77 8.61 -14.86 -0.10
C ILE A 77 9.60 -16.01 0.08
N LYS A 78 10.85 -15.85 -0.39
CA LYS A 78 11.89 -16.89 -0.27
C LYS A 78 11.42 -18.29 -0.72
N ASP A 79 10.78 -18.38 -1.88
CA ASP A 79 10.20 -19.62 -2.45
C ASP A 79 9.05 -20.25 -1.64
N ALA A 80 8.62 -19.64 -0.54
CA ALA A 80 7.44 -20.04 0.21
C ALA A 80 6.22 -19.24 -0.24
N ARG A 81 5.11 -19.94 -0.50
CA ARG A 81 3.85 -19.34 -0.96
C ARG A 81 2.90 -19.19 0.21
N TYR A 82 2.41 -17.99 0.41
CA TYR A 82 1.44 -17.66 1.47
C TYR A 82 0.21 -17.01 0.86
N SER A 83 -0.96 -17.36 1.38
CA SER A 83 -2.19 -16.62 1.09
C SER A 83 -2.49 -15.73 2.28
N ILE A 84 -2.61 -14.43 2.05
CA ILE A 84 -2.96 -13.46 3.07
C ILE A 84 -4.23 -12.71 2.67
N GLY A 85 -5.04 -12.29 3.63
CA GLY A 85 -6.24 -11.50 3.35
C GLY A 85 -5.91 -10.07 2.90
N SER A 86 -6.91 -9.36 2.38
CA SER A 86 -6.81 -7.93 2.04
C SER A 86 -6.26 -7.07 3.18
N ASP A 87 -6.66 -7.35 4.42
CA ASP A 87 -6.19 -6.58 5.59
C ASP A 87 -4.69 -6.72 5.81
N LEU A 88 -4.17 -7.95 5.64
CA LEU A 88 -2.74 -8.24 5.73
C LEU A 88 -1.99 -7.65 4.53
N ALA A 89 -2.57 -7.71 3.33
CA ALA A 89 -1.97 -7.12 2.13
C ALA A 89 -1.89 -5.59 2.22
N GLN A 90 -2.83 -4.95 2.91
CA GLN A 90 -2.80 -3.51 3.21
C GLN A 90 -1.75 -3.16 4.26
N ALA A 91 -1.44 -4.08 5.18
CA ALA A 91 -0.39 -3.89 6.18
C ALA A 91 1.04 -4.01 5.61
N VAL A 92 1.22 -4.70 4.47
CA VAL A 92 2.55 -4.88 3.87
C VAL A 92 2.87 -3.71 2.93
N LEU A 93 3.93 -2.98 3.26
CA LEU A 93 4.42 -1.83 2.49
C LEU A 93 5.52 -2.25 1.52
N ILE A 94 5.34 -1.99 0.24
CA ILE A 94 6.28 -2.26 -0.88
C ILE A 94 6.79 -0.98 -1.54
#